data_AF-A0A948C9H6-F1
#
_entry.id   AF-A0A948C9H6-F1
#
_cell.length_a   1.000
_cell.length_b   1.000
_cell.length_c   1.000
_cell.angle_alpha   90.00
_cell.angle_beta   90.00
_cell.angle_gamma   90.00
#
_symmetry.space_group_name_H-M   'P 1'
#
loop_
_entity.id
_entity.type
_entity.pdbx_description
1 polymer ?
#
loop_
_entity_poly.entity_id
_entity_poly.type
_entity_poly.pdbx_seq_one_letter_code
_entity_poly.pdbx_strand_id
1 'polypeptide(L)'
;MYEDIIQKFNDLEKQLSDQAIINDQSQLIKISRQHSELKDVVELILKLKKIEKNINENQEIIAMKEDKELTNIAIEELTQLNSQSEELKKQIEVELHPANPNDKKNIIVEIRAGTGGDESAIFAADLFRMYSRFAEKQGWKLEIFNSNHIGIGGFKEIIFSISGKNVYSNLK
;
A
#
# COMPACT_ATOMS: atom_id res chain seq x y z
N MET A 1 -2.66 -12.74 18.34
CA MET A 1 -2.03 -12.93 17.01
C MET A 1 -1.50 -11.62 16.42
N TYR A 2 -2.18 -10.47 16.57
CA TYR A 2 -1.74 -9.19 15.98
C TYR A 2 -1.16 -8.16 16.97
N GLU A 3 -0.90 -8.56 18.21
CA GLU A 3 -0.49 -7.62 19.27
C GLU A 3 0.92 -7.06 19.05
N ASP A 4 1.85 -7.87 18.55
CA ASP A 4 3.21 -7.42 18.25
C ASP A 4 3.24 -6.31 17.20
N ILE A 5 2.33 -6.35 16.22
CA ILE A 5 2.21 -5.34 15.15
C ILE A 5 1.69 -4.02 15.73
N ILE A 6 0.65 -4.09 16.56
CA ILE A 6 0.10 -2.92 17.27
C ILE A 6 1.17 -2.34 18.20
N GLN A 7 1.87 -3.19 18.95
CA GLN A 7 2.89 -2.74 19.89
C GLN A 7 4.02 -2.02 19.15
N LYS A 8 4.51 -2.60 18.05
CA LYS A 8 5.52 -1.98 17.20
C LYS A 8 5.05 -0.63 16.64
N PHE A 9 3.79 -0.53 16.22
CA PHE A 9 3.21 0.74 15.76
C PHE A 9 3.19 1.80 16.86
N ASN A 10 2.74 1.45 18.06
CA ASN A 10 2.72 2.34 19.22
C ASN A 10 4.14 2.78 19.62
N ASP A 11 5.12 1.89 19.52
CA ASP A 11 6.52 2.22 19.81
C ASP A 11 7.10 3.20 18.78
N LEU A 12 6.71 3.07 17.50
CA LEU A 12 7.05 4.05 16.46
C LEU A 12 6.38 5.41 16.72
N GLU A 13 5.11 5.45 17.15
CA GLU A 13 4.43 6.71 17.52
C GLU A 13 5.14 7.43 18.68
N LYS A 14 5.58 6.67 19.69
CA LYS A 14 6.39 7.21 20.80
C LYS A 14 7.70 7.79 20.30
N GLN A 15 8.39 7.08 19.40
CA GLN A 15 9.65 7.56 18.81
C GLN A 15 9.44 8.82 17.95
N LEU A 16 8.33 8.92 17.22
CA LEU A 16 7.99 10.14 16.45
C LEU A 16 7.71 11.36 17.33
N SER A 17 7.39 11.13 18.60
CA SER A 17 7.17 12.18 19.61
C SER A 17 8.45 12.53 20.40
N ASP A 18 9.55 11.80 20.20
CA ASP A 18 10.82 12.03 20.89
C ASP A 18 11.61 13.17 20.23
N GLN A 19 11.98 14.18 21.01
CA GLN A 19 12.76 15.33 20.57
C GLN A 19 14.13 14.92 19.96
N ALA A 20 14.74 13.85 20.45
CA ALA A 20 16.01 13.37 19.91
C ALA A 20 15.86 12.84 18.48
N ILE A 21 14.74 12.19 18.18
CA ILE A 21 14.39 11.70 16.83
C ILE A 21 13.98 12.84 15.92
N ILE A 22 13.17 13.79 16.42
CA ILE A 22 12.74 14.96 15.65
C ILE A 22 13.94 15.79 15.18
N ASN A 23 14.99 15.89 16.01
CA ASN A 23 16.21 16.60 15.69
C ASN A 23 17.14 15.84 14.71
N ASP A 24 16.92 14.54 14.47
CA ASP A 24 17.66 13.73 13.49
C ASP A 24 16.78 13.46 12.25
N GLN A 25 16.98 14.26 11.20
CA GLN A 25 16.21 14.18 9.96
C GLN A 25 16.26 12.79 9.30
N SER A 26 17.38 12.07 9.43
CA SER A 26 17.55 10.75 8.81
C SER A 26 16.73 9.67 9.54
N GLN A 27 16.74 9.69 10.88
CA GLN A 27 15.94 8.79 11.71
C GLN A 27 14.46 9.12 11.59
N LEU A 28 14.10 10.40 11.58
CA LEU A 28 12.72 10.85 11.43
C LEU A 28 12.09 10.33 10.13
N ILE A 29 12.80 10.43 8.99
CA ILE A 29 12.32 9.89 7.71
C ILE A 29 12.14 8.37 7.79
N LYS A 30 13.10 7.66 8.36
CA LYS A 30 13.07 6.20 8.49
C LYS A 30 11.88 5.73 9.34
N ILE A 31 11.71 6.32 10.52
CA ILE A 31 10.64 5.97 11.47
C ILE A 31 9.28 6.37 10.89
N SER A 32 9.18 7.55 10.27
CA SER A 32 7.95 8.02 9.61
C SER A 32 7.52 7.07 8.49
N ARG A 33 8.47 6.57 7.70
CA ARG A 33 8.19 5.55 6.67
C ARG A 33 7.70 4.24 7.29
N GLN A 34 8.38 3.72 8.30
CA GLN A 34 7.97 2.49 8.98
C GLN A 34 6.59 2.61 9.62
N HIS A 35 6.30 3.76 10.24
CA HIS A 35 5.00 4.06 10.82
C HIS A 35 3.91 4.11 9.74
N SER A 36 4.15 4.81 8.63
CA SER A 36 3.23 4.86 7.50
C SER A 36 2.98 3.49 6.86
N GLU A 37 3.99 2.62 6.85
CA GLU A 37 3.87 1.25 6.31
C GLU A 37 3.02 0.34 7.19
N LEU A 38 2.99 0.57 8.52
CA LEU A 38 2.19 -0.23 9.46
C LEU A 38 0.79 0.34 9.70
N LYS A 39 0.58 1.64 9.43
CA LYS A 39 -0.69 2.33 9.70
C LYS A 39 -1.89 1.63 9.06
N ASP A 40 -1.81 1.34 7.76
CA ASP A 40 -2.89 0.73 6.99
C ASP A 40 -3.28 -0.65 7.60
N VAL A 41 -2.28 -1.47 7.96
CA VAL A 41 -2.46 -2.79 8.59
C VAL A 41 -3.07 -2.67 9.99
N VAL A 42 -2.58 -1.73 10.81
CA VAL A 42 -3.05 -1.54 12.19
C VAL A 42 -4.49 -1.07 12.21
N GLU A 43 -4.90 -0.19 11.31
CA GLU A 43 -6.30 0.23 11.18
C GLU A 43 -7.23 -0.96 10.88
N LEU A 44 -6.81 -1.89 10.02
CA LEU A 44 -7.56 -3.12 9.75
C LEU A 44 -7.64 -4.03 10.99
N ILE A 45 -6.52 -4.20 11.71
CA ILE A 45 -6.49 -5.00 12.94
C ILE A 45 -7.42 -4.41 14.01
N LEU A 46 -7.41 -3.09 14.19
CA LEU A 46 -8.28 -2.41 15.16
C LEU A 46 -9.76 -2.58 14.81
N LYS A 47 -10.12 -2.51 13.52
CA LYS A 47 -11.47 -2.83 13.04
C LYS A 47 -11.84 -4.28 13.35
N LEU A 48 -10.94 -5.23 13.07
CA LEU A 48 -11.18 -6.64 13.37
C LEU A 48 -11.42 -6.86 14.87
N LYS A 49 -10.59 -6.28 15.76
CA LYS A 49 -10.78 -6.36 17.21
C LYS A 49 -12.15 -5.84 17.66
N LYS A 50 -12.64 -4.76 17.04
CA LYS A 50 -13.99 -4.23 17.33
C LYS A 50 -15.08 -5.22 16.92
N ILE A 51 -14.96 -5.83 15.74
CA ILE A 51 -15.91 -6.85 15.27
C ILE A 51 -15.89 -8.08 16.16
N GLU A 52 -14.71 -8.56 16.55
CA GLU A 52 -14.56 -9.70 17.48
C GLU A 52 -15.21 -9.40 18.85
N LYS A 53 -15.09 -8.17 19.35
CA LYS A 53 -15.79 -7.73 20.56
C LYS A 53 -17.30 -7.82 20.40
N ASN A 54 -17.85 -7.30 19.29
CA ASN A 54 -19.28 -7.36 19.02
C ASN A 54 -19.78 -8.82 18.85
N ILE A 55 -18.98 -9.70 18.24
CA ILE A 55 -19.30 -11.13 18.14
C ILE A 55 -19.44 -11.74 19.53
N ASN A 56 -18.49 -11.47 20.43
CA ASN A 56 -18.53 -11.98 21.80
C ASN A 56 -19.75 -11.45 22.57
N GLU A 57 -20.05 -10.14 22.46
CA GLU A 57 -21.23 -9.53 23.08
C GLU A 57 -22.54 -10.21 22.59
N ASN A 58 -22.66 -10.47 21.28
CA ASN A 58 -23.84 -11.16 20.74
C ASN A 58 -23.90 -12.63 21.18
N GLN A 59 -22.76 -13.31 21.33
CA GLN A 59 -22.72 -14.67 21.88
C GLN A 59 -23.19 -14.71 23.34
N GLU A 60 -22.83 -13.71 24.15
CA GLU A 60 -23.32 -13.59 25.53
C GLU A 60 -24.84 -13.40 25.58
N ILE A 61 -25.40 -12.52 24.73
CA ILE A 61 -26.85 -12.31 24.62
C ILE A 61 -27.56 -13.63 24.26
N ILE A 62 -27.04 -14.38 23.29
CA ILE A 62 -27.59 -15.67 22.87
C ILE A 62 -27.48 -16.72 23.99
N ALA A 63 -26.42 -16.67 24.80
CA ALA A 63 -26.23 -17.59 25.91
C ALA A 63 -27.20 -17.33 27.07
N MET A 64 -27.53 -16.06 27.34
CA MET A 64 -28.46 -15.65 28.39
C MET A 64 -29.89 -16.14 28.11
N LYS A 65 -30.33 -16.16 26.84
CA LYS A 65 -31.67 -16.62 26.40
C LYS A 65 -32.85 -15.98 27.15
N GLU A 66 -32.65 -14.79 27.70
CA GLU A 66 -33.67 -14.10 28.51
C GLU A 66 -34.83 -13.57 27.66
N ASP A 67 -34.53 -13.11 26.44
CA ASP A 67 -35.51 -12.57 25.49
C ASP A 67 -35.32 -13.18 24.10
N LYS A 68 -36.40 -13.77 23.56
CA LYS A 68 -36.40 -14.48 22.30
C LYS A 68 -36.25 -13.56 21.09
N GLU A 69 -36.77 -12.33 21.15
CA GLU A 69 -36.63 -11.33 20.09
C GLU A 69 -35.19 -10.83 20.04
N LEU A 70 -34.62 -10.45 21.20
CA LEU A 70 -33.21 -10.05 21.31
C LEU A 70 -32.25 -11.17 20.89
N THR A 71 -32.55 -12.42 21.26
CA THR A 71 -31.74 -13.59 20.85
C THR A 71 -31.76 -13.76 19.33
N ASN A 72 -32.91 -13.59 18.68
CA ASN A 72 -33.00 -13.71 17.22
C ASN A 72 -32.22 -12.60 16.50
N ILE A 73 -32.31 -11.36 16.99
CA ILE A 73 -31.52 -10.23 16.45
C ILE A 73 -30.03 -10.52 16.57
N ALA A 74 -29.57 -10.99 17.74
CA ALA A 74 -28.17 -11.31 17.98
C ALA A 74 -27.67 -12.41 17.03
N ILE A 75 -28.48 -13.43 16.71
CA ILE A 75 -28.13 -14.50 15.75
C ILE A 75 -27.95 -13.97 14.33
N GLU A 76 -28.86 -13.10 13.88
CA GLU A 76 -28.80 -12.48 12.54
C GLU A 76 -27.54 -11.61 12.40
N GLU A 77 -27.26 -10.77 13.39
CA GLU A 77 -26.06 -9.93 13.42
C GLU A 77 -24.77 -10.75 13.47
N LEU A 78 -24.75 -11.85 14.24
CA LEU A 78 -23.57 -12.70 14.39
C LEU A 78 -23.14 -13.30 13.04
N THR A 79 -24.11 -13.64 12.17
CA THR A 79 -23.83 -14.11 10.81
C THR A 79 -23.11 -13.04 9.98
N GLN A 80 -23.57 -11.79 10.04
CA GLN A 80 -22.95 -10.67 9.32
C GLN A 80 -21.56 -10.35 9.87
N LEU A 81 -21.41 -10.28 11.20
CA LEU A 81 -20.16 -9.99 11.87
C LEU A 81 -19.09 -11.06 11.59
N ASN A 82 -19.47 -12.34 11.57
CA ASN A 82 -18.55 -13.42 11.19
C ASN A 82 -18.06 -13.27 9.76
N SER A 83 -18.95 -12.95 8.81
CA SER A 83 -18.55 -12.72 7.42
C SER A 83 -17.60 -11.52 7.29
N GLN A 84 -17.85 -10.44 8.04
CA GLN A 84 -16.97 -9.26 8.04
C GLN A 84 -15.61 -9.56 8.69
N SER A 85 -15.60 -10.37 9.76
CA SER A 85 -14.38 -10.80 10.44
C SER A 85 -13.48 -11.61 9.50
N GLU A 86 -14.05 -12.57 8.77
CA GLU A 86 -13.29 -13.37 7.79
C GLU A 86 -12.75 -12.54 6.63
N GLU A 87 -13.53 -11.58 6.12
CA GLU A 87 -13.06 -10.66 5.08
C GLU A 87 -11.91 -9.77 5.57
N LEU A 88 -12.02 -9.21 6.78
CA LEU A 88 -10.94 -8.42 7.38
C LEU A 88 -9.68 -9.26 7.63
N LYS A 89 -9.80 -10.51 8.07
CA LYS A 89 -8.65 -11.40 8.25
C LYS A 89 -7.90 -11.62 6.93
N LYS A 90 -8.62 -11.83 5.83
CA LYS A 90 -7.99 -11.94 4.49
C LYS A 90 -7.29 -10.65 4.08
N GLN A 91 -7.92 -9.50 4.29
CA GLN A 91 -7.31 -8.20 3.99
C GLN A 91 -6.04 -7.98 4.81
N ILE A 92 -6.08 -8.29 6.11
CA ILE A 92 -4.91 -8.23 6.99
C ILE A 92 -3.82 -9.20 6.53
N GLU A 93 -4.19 -10.42 6.12
CA GLU A 93 -3.25 -11.41 5.61
C GLU A 93 -2.55 -10.91 4.33
N VAL A 94 -3.29 -10.29 3.40
CA VAL A 94 -2.74 -9.68 2.19
C VAL A 94 -1.78 -8.53 2.53
N GLU A 95 -2.11 -7.69 3.50
CA GLU A 95 -1.27 -6.56 3.91
C GLU A 95 -0.04 -6.99 4.74
N LEU A 96 -0.16 -8.06 5.54
CA LEU A 96 0.92 -8.60 6.37
C LEU A 96 1.90 -9.47 5.59
N HIS A 97 1.42 -10.19 4.58
CA HIS A 97 2.32 -10.82 3.64
C HIS A 97 3.01 -9.71 2.86
N PRO A 98 4.34 -9.59 2.94
CA PRO A 98 5.01 -8.54 2.21
C PRO A 98 4.68 -8.70 0.74
N ALA A 99 3.94 -7.74 0.19
CA ALA A 99 4.17 -7.25 -1.15
C ALA A 99 5.69 -7.27 -1.33
N ASN A 100 6.15 -7.95 -2.38
CA ASN A 100 7.56 -8.23 -2.67
C ASN A 100 8.39 -7.05 -2.17
N PRO A 101 9.51 -7.20 -1.44
CA PRO A 101 10.25 -6.04 -0.90
C PRO A 101 10.63 -4.99 -1.96
N ASN A 102 10.49 -5.33 -3.24
CA ASN A 102 10.57 -4.44 -4.39
C ASN A 102 9.28 -3.67 -4.74
N ASP A 103 8.08 -4.14 -4.39
CA ASP A 103 6.76 -3.56 -4.70
C ASP A 103 6.60 -2.12 -4.20
N LYS A 104 7.26 -1.78 -3.09
CA LYS A 104 7.32 -0.42 -2.53
C LYS A 104 8.52 0.38 -3.05
N LYS A 105 9.33 -0.15 -3.97
CA LYS A 105 10.47 0.56 -4.55
C LYS A 105 10.02 1.39 -5.75
N ASN A 106 10.70 2.52 -5.90
CA ASN A 106 10.70 3.28 -7.15
C ASN A 106 11.38 2.44 -8.22
N ILE A 107 11.09 2.74 -9.49
CA ILE A 107 11.70 2.04 -10.62
C ILE A 107 12.53 3.00 -11.45
N ILE A 108 13.50 2.43 -12.17
CA ILE A 108 14.16 3.09 -13.29
C ILE A 108 13.69 2.37 -14.55
N VAL A 109 13.19 3.13 -15.50
CA VAL A 109 12.78 2.64 -16.81
C VAL A 109 13.80 3.12 -17.83
N GLU A 110 14.29 2.19 -18.63
CA GLU A 110 15.20 2.43 -19.73
C GLU A 110 14.55 1.94 -21.02
N ILE A 111 14.28 2.88 -21.93
CA ILE A 111 13.70 2.60 -23.24
C ILE A 111 14.80 2.82 -24.28
N ARG A 112 15.12 1.78 -25.05
CA ARG A 112 16.13 1.80 -26.11
C ARG A 112 15.48 1.45 -27.44
N ALA A 113 15.76 2.24 -28.47
CA ALA A 113 15.33 1.94 -29.83
C ALA A 113 16.03 0.65 -30.32
N GLY A 114 15.25 -0.32 -30.74
CA GLY A 114 15.73 -1.57 -31.31
C GLY A 114 16.04 -1.45 -32.82
N THR A 115 15.85 -2.55 -33.55
CA THR A 115 15.92 -2.57 -35.02
C THR A 115 14.76 -1.82 -35.63
N GLY A 116 14.97 -1.13 -36.77
CA GLY A 116 13.95 -0.33 -37.47
C GLY A 116 14.29 1.17 -37.60
N GLY A 117 15.48 1.58 -37.12
CA GLY A 117 16.00 2.93 -37.36
C GLY A 117 15.13 4.02 -36.73
N ASP A 118 14.72 4.99 -37.55
CA ASP A 118 13.97 6.16 -37.14
C ASP A 118 12.57 5.82 -36.58
N GLU A 119 11.92 4.79 -37.11
CA GLU A 119 10.61 4.32 -36.64
C GLU A 119 10.66 3.79 -35.21
N SER A 120 11.71 3.02 -34.89
CA SER A 120 11.92 2.48 -33.55
C SER A 120 12.20 3.57 -32.51
N ALA A 121 12.86 4.65 -32.93
CA ALA A 121 13.10 5.79 -32.09
C ALA A 121 11.83 6.62 -31.84
N ILE A 122 10.95 6.75 -32.84
CA ILE A 122 9.63 7.36 -32.66
C ILE A 122 8.79 6.51 -31.69
N PHE A 123 8.80 5.18 -31.85
CA PHE A 123 8.09 4.28 -30.94
C PHE A 123 8.61 4.36 -29.49
N ALA A 124 9.92 4.52 -29.30
CA ALA A 124 10.49 4.78 -27.98
C ALA A 124 9.92 6.06 -27.33
N ALA A 125 9.65 7.11 -28.13
CA ALA A 125 9.01 8.33 -27.65
C ALA A 125 7.53 8.11 -27.29
N ASP A 126 6.81 7.30 -28.06
CA ASP A 126 5.42 6.94 -27.75
C ASP A 126 5.33 6.14 -26.45
N LEU A 127 6.23 5.19 -26.22
CA LEU A 127 6.32 4.46 -24.95
C LEU A 127 6.61 5.39 -23.79
N PHE A 128 7.60 6.29 -23.93
CA PHE A 128 7.90 7.28 -22.90
C PHE A 128 6.67 8.15 -22.57
N ARG A 129 5.96 8.61 -23.61
CA ARG A 129 4.73 9.40 -23.44
C ARG A 129 3.63 8.60 -22.75
N MET A 130 3.48 7.32 -23.07
CA MET A 130 2.53 6.41 -22.42
C MET A 130 2.84 6.29 -20.92
N TYR A 131 4.09 5.98 -20.56
CA TYR A 131 4.51 5.87 -19.16
C TYR A 131 4.37 7.19 -18.41
N SER A 132 4.71 8.31 -19.04
CA SER A 132 4.58 9.64 -18.43
C SER A 132 3.14 9.96 -18.06
N ARG A 133 2.19 9.69 -18.98
CA ARG A 133 0.75 9.89 -18.72
C ARG A 133 0.22 8.94 -17.66
N PHE A 134 0.69 7.69 -17.65
CA PHE A 134 0.29 6.74 -16.62
C PHE A 134 0.78 7.16 -15.24
N ALA A 135 2.05 7.58 -15.12
CA ALA A 135 2.62 8.08 -13.87
C ALA A 135 1.86 9.31 -13.35
N GLU A 136 1.54 10.27 -14.22
CA GLU A 136 0.74 11.46 -13.87
C GLU A 136 -0.65 11.07 -13.33
N LYS A 137 -1.35 10.13 -13.99
CA LYS A 137 -2.66 9.64 -13.54
C LYS A 137 -2.62 8.97 -12.16
N GLN A 138 -1.51 8.31 -11.82
CA GLN A 138 -1.30 7.67 -10.52
C GLN A 138 -0.77 8.65 -9.45
N GLY A 139 -0.55 9.93 -9.79
CA GLY A 139 0.07 10.91 -8.90
C GLY A 139 1.53 10.61 -8.58
N TRP A 140 2.22 9.84 -9.44
CA TRP A 140 3.63 9.51 -9.26
C TRP A 140 4.52 10.59 -9.86
N LYS A 141 5.71 10.74 -9.28
CA LYS A 141 6.74 11.66 -9.76
C LYS A 141 7.60 10.96 -10.81
N LEU A 142 7.77 11.58 -11.98
CA LEU A 142 8.69 11.14 -13.02
C LEU A 142 9.88 12.09 -13.11
N GLU A 143 11.10 11.55 -13.15
CA GLU A 143 12.33 12.33 -13.35
C GLU A 143 13.19 11.71 -14.45
N ILE A 144 13.52 12.47 -15.48
CA ILE A 144 14.39 12.03 -16.58
C ILE A 144 15.85 12.17 -16.14
N PHE A 145 16.64 11.11 -16.29
CA PHE A 145 18.09 11.13 -16.03
C PHE A 145 18.90 11.38 -17.29
N ASN A 146 18.54 10.71 -18.38
CA ASN A 146 19.25 10.82 -19.65
C ASN A 146 18.28 10.63 -20.83
N SER A 147 18.56 11.31 -21.94
CA SER A 147 17.80 11.18 -23.17
C SER A 147 18.67 11.46 -24.39
N ASN A 148 18.63 10.56 -25.36
CA ASN A 148 19.30 10.69 -26.64
C ASN A 148 18.26 10.82 -27.75
N HIS A 149 18.01 12.06 -28.19
CA HIS A 149 17.02 12.39 -29.21
C HIS A 149 17.54 12.17 -30.63
N ILE A 150 16.61 11.90 -31.55
CA ILE A 150 16.85 12.03 -33.00
C ILE A 150 16.13 13.28 -33.53
N GLY A 151 16.62 13.82 -34.64
CA GLY A 151 16.17 15.11 -35.19
C GLY A 151 14.70 15.17 -35.65
N ILE A 152 14.01 14.03 -35.69
CA ILE A 152 12.59 13.92 -36.09
C ILE A 152 11.65 13.65 -34.90
N GLY A 153 12.10 13.80 -33.66
CA GLY A 153 11.23 13.73 -32.47
C GLY A 153 11.14 12.37 -31.77
N GLY A 154 12.03 11.42 -32.09
CA GLY A 154 12.17 10.14 -31.40
C GLY A 154 13.33 10.09 -30.40
N PHE A 155 13.49 8.96 -29.70
CA PHE A 155 14.63 8.68 -28.82
C PHE A 155 15.40 7.43 -29.28
N LYS A 156 16.74 7.51 -29.38
CA LYS A 156 17.59 6.31 -29.40
C LYS A 156 17.61 5.63 -28.03
N GLU A 157 17.62 6.43 -26.97
CA GLU A 157 17.60 5.98 -25.58
C GLU A 157 16.94 7.04 -24.71
N ILE A 158 16.13 6.63 -23.73
CA ILE A 158 15.65 7.48 -22.65
C ILE A 158 15.61 6.70 -21.34
N ILE A 159 16.16 7.30 -20.28
CA ILE A 159 16.28 6.72 -18.94
C ILE A 159 15.60 7.68 -17.96
N PHE A 160 14.64 7.17 -17.18
CA PHE A 160 13.89 7.96 -16.22
C PHE A 160 13.52 7.14 -14.99
N SER A 161 13.34 7.81 -13.84
CA SER A 161 12.74 7.19 -12.66
C SER A 161 11.26 7.50 -12.55
N ILE A 162 10.53 6.56 -11.96
CA ILE A 162 9.17 6.80 -11.46
C ILE A 162 9.16 6.50 -9.96
N SER A 163 8.70 7.48 -9.17
CA SER A 163 8.66 7.41 -7.71
C SER A 163 7.26 7.68 -7.17
N GLY A 164 6.81 6.88 -6.20
CA GLY A 164 5.45 6.96 -5.66
C GLY A 164 5.03 5.72 -4.87
N LYS A 165 3.77 5.69 -4.40
CA LYS A 165 3.22 4.52 -3.70
C LYS A 165 3.02 3.36 -4.68
N ASN A 166 3.61 2.20 -4.39
CA ASN A 166 3.43 0.93 -5.10
C ASN A 166 3.82 0.93 -6.61
N VAL A 167 4.81 1.74 -7.01
CA VAL A 167 5.21 1.87 -8.43
C VAL A 167 5.63 0.55 -9.06
N TYR A 168 6.55 -0.19 -8.41
CA TYR A 168 7.07 -1.45 -8.95
C TYR A 168 5.97 -2.50 -9.13
N SER A 169 5.06 -2.63 -8.16
CA SER A 169 3.95 -3.60 -8.24
C SER A 169 3.04 -3.38 -9.45
N ASN A 170 2.81 -2.12 -9.83
CA ASN A 170 1.91 -1.76 -10.92
C ASN A 170 2.56 -1.82 -12.32
N LEU A 171 3.89 -1.80 -12.39
CA LEU A 171 4.65 -1.69 -13.64
C LEU A 171 5.50 -2.93 -13.94
N LYS A 172 5.43 -3.96 -13.10
CA LYS A 172 6.07 -5.26 -13.33
C LYS A 172 5.30 -6.10 -14.34
#